data_AF-A0A937QMB8-F1
#
_entry.id   AF-A0A937QMB8-F1
#
_cell.length_a   1.000
_cell.length_b   1.000
_cell.length_c   1.000
_cell.angle_alpha   90.00
_cell.angle_beta   90.00
_cell.angle_gamma   90.00
#
_symmetry.space_group_name_H-M   'P 1'
#
loop_
_entity.id
_entity.type
_entity.pdbx_description
1 polymer ?
#
loop_
_entity_poly.entity_id
_entity_poly.type
_entity_poly.pdbx_seq_one_letter_code
_entity_poly.pdbx_strand_id
1 'polypeptide(L)'
;MKTRRNKYGFTLMEMLIVMTLIVILASMIIGVASHIDARAKKDGIENTFVLLDSALQEYRQFRDKFPEQLEQNYANAAAHSEYLYNELNSVPDSRSILEKINNSLIENKYAAAGAPIAASPEIYDPWGTVLDYRYTPGENFPLIVSAGPDKKFGTADDIDNR
;
A
#
# COMPACT_ATOMS: atom_id res chain seq x y z
N MET A 1 -49.30 -51.56 2.60
CA MET A 1 -48.09 -51.84 1.78
C MET A 1 -46.99 -50.87 2.17
N LYS A 2 -45.87 -51.33 2.74
CA LYS A 2 -44.72 -50.47 3.11
C LYS A 2 -43.59 -50.74 2.12
N THR A 3 -43.38 -49.82 1.18
CA THR A 3 -42.25 -49.85 0.24
C THR A 3 -40.97 -49.48 0.99
N ARG A 4 -40.03 -50.44 1.14
CA ARG A 4 -38.70 -50.15 1.64
C ARG A 4 -37.91 -49.42 0.55
N ARG A 5 -37.62 -48.15 0.79
CA ARG A 5 -36.78 -47.31 -0.07
C ARG A 5 -35.33 -47.56 0.34
N ASN A 6 -34.58 -48.26 -0.51
CA ASN A 6 -33.14 -48.45 -0.29
C ASN A 6 -32.47 -47.07 -0.33
N LYS A 7 -31.88 -46.66 0.79
CA LYS A 7 -30.98 -45.51 0.82
C LYS A 7 -29.65 -45.99 0.23
N TYR A 8 -29.33 -45.54 -0.97
CA TYR A 8 -28.00 -45.71 -1.54
C TYR A 8 -27.01 -44.93 -0.66
N GLY A 9 -26.16 -45.66 0.07
CA GLY A 9 -25.07 -45.10 0.87
C GLY A 9 -23.88 -44.80 -0.03
N PHE A 10 -23.26 -43.63 0.19
CA PHE A 10 -22.08 -43.16 -0.52
C PHE A 10 -20.98 -44.24 -0.54
N THR A 11 -20.40 -44.52 -1.71
CA THR A 11 -19.32 -45.51 -1.80
C THR A 11 -17.99 -44.89 -1.36
N LEU A 12 -17.09 -45.69 -0.75
CA LEU A 12 -15.77 -45.20 -0.32
C LEU A 12 -14.96 -44.63 -1.49
N MET A 13 -15.09 -45.20 -2.68
CA MET A 13 -14.42 -44.72 -3.89
C MET A 13 -14.93 -43.35 -4.33
N GLU A 14 -16.23 -43.10 -4.22
CA GLU A 14 -16.84 -41.81 -4.56
C GLU A 14 -16.38 -40.71 -3.60
N MET A 15 -16.32 -40.99 -2.30
CA MET A 15 -15.71 -40.07 -1.33
C MET A 15 -14.23 -39.82 -1.61
N LEU A 16 -13.45 -40.86 -1.96
CA LEU A 16 -12.03 -40.71 -2.25
C LEU A 16 -11.80 -39.81 -3.46
N ILE A 17 -12.52 -40.04 -4.57
CA ILE A 17 -12.42 -39.21 -5.78
C ILE A 17 -12.81 -37.75 -5.47
N VAL A 18 -13.89 -37.54 -4.71
CA VAL A 18 -14.35 -36.19 -4.34
C VAL A 18 -13.31 -35.49 -3.47
N MET A 19 -12.74 -36.16 -2.47
CA MET A 19 -11.69 -35.58 -1.63
C MET A 19 -10.45 -35.21 -2.46
N THR A 20 -10.02 -36.07 -3.39
CA THR A 20 -8.91 -35.77 -4.29
C THR A 20 -9.21 -34.55 -5.17
N LEU A 21 -10.41 -34.46 -5.73
CA LEU A 21 -10.82 -33.31 -6.55
C LEU A 21 -10.87 -32.01 -5.74
N ILE A 22 -11.39 -32.05 -4.51
CA ILE A 22 -11.42 -30.87 -3.63
C ILE A 22 -10.01 -30.38 -3.31
N VAL A 23 -9.05 -31.28 -3.07
CA VAL A 23 -7.65 -30.88 -2.81
C VAL A 23 -7.02 -30.21 -4.04
N ILE A 24 -7.26 -30.73 -5.23
CA ILE A 24 -6.75 -30.15 -6.49
C ILE A 24 -7.39 -28.78 -6.75
N LEU A 25 -8.69 -28.64 -6.54
CA LEU A 25 -9.39 -27.37 -6.75
C LEU A 25 -8.97 -26.33 -5.70
N ALA A 26 -8.84 -26.72 -4.44
CA ALA A 26 -8.44 -25.83 -3.36
C ALA A 26 -7.04 -25.25 -3.58
N SER A 27 -6.08 -26.05 -4.08
CA SER A 27 -4.72 -25.56 -4.35
C SER A 27 -4.69 -24.52 -5.48
N MET A 28 -5.50 -24.70 -6.52
CA MET A 28 -5.60 -23.74 -7.63
C MET A 28 -6.17 -22.39 -7.18
N ILE A 29 -7.19 -22.40 -6.31
CA ILE A 29 -7.84 -21.18 -5.81
C ILE A 29 -6.84 -20.29 -5.05
N ILE A 30 -6.00 -20.87 -4.20
CA ILE A 30 -5.01 -20.12 -3.40
C ILE A 30 -3.99 -19.42 -4.31
N GLY A 31 -3.51 -20.12 -5.35
CA GLY A 31 -2.53 -19.57 -6.29
C GLY A 31 -3.06 -18.36 -7.07
N VAL A 32 -4.31 -18.44 -7.56
CA VAL A 32 -4.94 -17.35 -8.31
C VAL A 32 -5.18 -16.13 -7.41
N ALA A 33 -5.68 -16.34 -6.18
CA ALA A 33 -5.92 -15.25 -5.23
C ALA A 33 -4.65 -14.45 -4.94
N SER A 34 -3.52 -15.12 -4.69
CA SER A 34 -2.24 -14.45 -4.41
C SER A 34 -1.74 -13.59 -5.58
N HIS A 35 -1.94 -14.03 -6.83
CA HIS A 35 -1.55 -13.24 -8.00
C HIS A 35 -2.44 -12.00 -8.19
N ILE A 36 -3.73 -12.13 -7.92
CA ILE A 36 -4.69 -11.01 -7.97
C ILE A 36 -4.32 -9.98 -6.90
N ASP A 37 -4.04 -10.41 -5.67
CA ASP A 37 -3.65 -9.52 -4.57
C ASP A 37 -2.35 -8.77 -4.88
N ALA A 38 -1.33 -9.47 -5.39
CA ALA A 38 -0.07 -8.84 -5.76
C ALA A 38 -0.25 -7.77 -6.84
N ARG A 39 -1.11 -8.03 -7.83
CA ARG A 39 -1.43 -7.06 -8.88
C ARG A 39 -2.23 -5.88 -8.34
N ALA A 40 -3.24 -6.13 -7.51
CA ALA A 40 -4.05 -5.08 -6.89
C ALA A 40 -3.21 -4.15 -6.01
N LYS A 41 -2.22 -4.68 -5.29
CA LYS A 41 -1.27 -3.87 -4.52
C LYS A 41 -0.41 -2.99 -5.39
N LYS A 42 0.13 -3.51 -6.50
CA LYS A 42 0.89 -2.71 -7.47
C LYS A 42 0.03 -1.61 -8.09
N ASP A 43 -1.16 -1.94 -8.57
CA ASP A 43 -2.09 -0.95 -9.13
C ASP A 43 -2.48 0.11 -8.06
N GLY A 44 -2.60 -0.30 -6.80
CA GLY A 44 -2.91 0.58 -5.67
C GLY A 44 -1.80 1.59 -5.34
N ILE A 45 -0.53 1.18 -5.37
CA ILE A 45 0.58 2.11 -5.12
C ILE A 45 0.75 3.11 -6.27
N GLU A 46 0.60 2.66 -7.53
CA GLU A 46 0.63 3.54 -8.71
C GLU A 46 -0.44 4.63 -8.63
N ASN A 47 -1.67 4.27 -8.28
CA ASN A 47 -2.73 5.26 -8.08
C ASN A 47 -2.45 6.20 -6.91
N THR A 48 -1.80 5.71 -5.84
CA THR A 48 -1.39 6.53 -4.70
C THR A 48 -0.33 7.55 -5.13
N PHE A 49 0.65 7.16 -5.93
CA PHE A 49 1.65 8.08 -6.51
C PHE A 49 1.00 9.16 -7.37
N VAL A 50 0.07 8.79 -8.26
CA VAL A 50 -0.67 9.79 -9.06
C VAL A 50 -1.38 10.82 -8.19
N LEU A 51 -2.00 10.39 -7.09
CA LEU A 51 -2.66 11.30 -6.15
C LEU A 51 -1.66 12.17 -5.38
N LEU A 52 -0.54 11.61 -4.92
CA LEU A 52 0.50 12.36 -4.22
C LEU A 52 1.20 13.36 -5.14
N ASP A 53 1.50 12.98 -6.38
CA ASP A 53 2.06 13.88 -7.39
C ASP A 53 1.10 15.04 -7.66
N SER A 54 -0.19 14.76 -7.77
CA SER A 54 -1.21 15.80 -7.95
C SER A 54 -1.29 16.73 -6.73
N ALA A 55 -1.24 16.19 -5.51
CA ALA A 55 -1.22 16.98 -4.28
C ALA A 55 0.04 17.86 -4.19
N LEU A 56 1.21 17.31 -4.55
CA LEU A 56 2.48 18.04 -4.62
C LEU A 56 2.44 19.16 -5.67
N GLN A 57 1.80 18.93 -6.81
CA GLN A 57 1.60 19.95 -7.83
C GLN A 57 0.76 21.12 -7.30
N GLU A 58 -0.37 20.84 -6.65
CA GLU A 58 -1.21 21.88 -6.03
C GLU A 58 -0.46 22.61 -4.90
N TYR A 59 0.30 21.88 -4.09
CA TYR A 59 1.16 22.50 -3.08
C TYR A 59 2.16 23.46 -3.72
N ARG A 60 2.86 23.03 -4.78
CA ARG A 60 3.82 23.88 -5.50
C ARG A 60 3.14 25.07 -6.16
N GLN A 61 1.94 24.90 -6.71
CA GLN A 61 1.17 26.00 -7.29
C GLN A 61 0.84 27.08 -6.26
N PHE A 62 0.62 26.69 -5.00
CA PHE A 62 0.33 27.63 -3.91
C PHE A 62 1.59 28.22 -3.24
N ARG A 63 2.67 27.44 -3.11
CA ARG A 63 3.90 27.82 -2.39
C ARG A 63 5.06 28.23 -3.28
N ASP A 64 4.90 28.13 -4.60
CA ASP A 64 5.94 28.29 -5.65
C ASP A 64 7.12 27.30 -5.54
N LYS A 65 7.06 26.33 -4.62
CA LYS A 65 8.09 25.31 -4.41
C LYS A 65 7.52 24.03 -3.83
N PHE A 66 8.23 22.92 -3.99
CA PHE A 66 7.93 21.67 -3.29
C PHE A 66 8.48 21.69 -1.86
N PRO A 67 7.94 20.86 -0.95
CA PRO A 67 8.50 20.68 0.39
C PRO A 67 9.95 20.20 0.31
N GLU A 68 10.88 20.95 0.91
CA GLU A 68 12.30 20.64 0.83
C GLU A 68 12.66 19.56 1.85
N GLN A 69 13.05 18.37 1.38
CA GLN A 69 13.54 17.28 2.22
C GLN A 69 14.83 16.72 1.63
N LEU A 70 15.96 17.24 2.10
CA LEU A 70 17.30 16.92 1.59
C LEU A 70 17.83 15.59 2.12
N GLU A 71 17.29 15.10 3.22
CA GLU A 71 17.73 13.85 3.81
C GLU A 71 17.30 12.66 2.95
N GLN A 72 18.26 11.80 2.62
CA GLN A 72 18.10 10.67 1.68
C GLN A 72 18.14 9.31 2.39
N ASN A 73 18.23 9.31 3.71
CA ASN A 73 18.41 8.09 4.50
C ASN A 73 17.06 7.44 4.80
N TYR A 74 16.85 6.24 4.26
CA TYR A 74 15.64 5.44 4.50
C TYR A 74 15.37 5.12 5.98
N ALA A 75 16.36 5.21 6.86
CA ALA A 75 16.16 5.08 8.31
C ALA A 75 15.17 6.12 8.87
N ASN A 76 15.02 7.26 8.18
CA ASN A 76 14.14 8.37 8.56
C ASN A 76 12.90 8.47 7.66
N ALA A 77 12.58 7.44 6.86
CA ALA A 77 11.42 7.43 5.96
C ALA A 77 10.10 7.77 6.68
N ALA A 78 9.92 7.32 7.93
CA ALA A 78 8.77 7.69 8.74
C ALA A 78 8.68 9.21 8.95
N ALA A 79 9.77 9.84 9.41
CA ALA A 79 9.83 11.28 9.60
C ALA A 79 9.64 12.05 8.28
N HIS A 80 10.16 11.54 7.18
CA HIS A 80 9.96 12.12 5.85
C HIS A 80 8.49 12.06 5.42
N SER A 81 7.80 10.95 5.68
CA SER A 81 6.38 10.81 5.39
C SER A 81 5.51 11.70 6.29
N GLU A 82 5.81 11.79 7.59
CA GLU A 82 5.10 12.70 8.52
C GLU A 82 5.24 14.15 8.05
N TYR A 83 6.45 14.54 7.63
CA TYR A 83 6.74 15.85 7.08
C TYR A 83 5.92 16.10 5.80
N LEU A 84 5.95 15.18 4.84
CA LEU A 84 5.17 15.28 3.61
C LEU A 84 3.68 15.46 3.91
N TYR A 85 3.11 14.59 4.76
CA TYR A 85 1.69 14.65 5.10
C TYR A 85 1.30 16.00 5.69
N ASN A 86 2.12 16.55 6.59
CA ASN A 86 1.90 17.87 7.19
C ASN A 86 1.90 18.99 6.16
N GLU A 87 2.89 18.99 5.28
CA GLU A 87 3.04 20.02 4.26
C GLU A 87 1.88 19.98 3.28
N LEU A 88 1.53 18.80 2.77
CA LEU A 88 0.38 18.62 1.88
C LEU A 88 -0.94 19.01 2.55
N ASN A 89 -1.09 18.72 3.84
CA ASN A 89 -2.25 19.08 4.62
C ASN A 89 -2.30 20.59 4.94
N SER A 90 -1.20 21.34 4.81
CA SER A 90 -1.17 22.77 5.09
C SER A 90 -1.85 23.63 4.00
N VAL A 91 -1.96 23.10 2.78
CA VAL A 91 -2.54 23.78 1.61
C VAL A 91 -3.93 23.19 1.31
N PRO A 92 -5.01 23.99 1.21
CA PRO A 92 -6.37 23.47 1.02
C PRO A 92 -6.57 22.58 -0.22
N ASP A 93 -6.05 22.99 -1.38
CA ASP A 93 -6.25 22.25 -2.64
C ASP A 93 -5.50 20.91 -2.60
N SER A 94 -4.24 20.92 -2.16
CA SER A 94 -3.44 19.71 -1.89
C SER A 94 -4.12 18.77 -0.88
N ARG A 95 -4.64 19.31 0.24
CA ARG A 95 -5.37 18.53 1.25
C ARG A 95 -6.55 17.80 0.65
N SER A 96 -7.33 18.46 -0.21
CA SER A 96 -8.50 17.85 -0.85
C SER A 96 -8.16 16.64 -1.71
N ILE A 97 -6.94 16.59 -2.24
CA ILE A 97 -6.42 15.45 -3.01
C ILE A 97 -5.90 14.37 -2.07
N LEU A 98 -5.19 14.76 -1.00
CA LEU A 98 -4.71 13.85 0.04
C LEU A 98 -5.87 13.04 0.66
N GLU A 99 -7.02 13.67 0.90
CA GLU A 99 -8.24 13.04 1.41
C GLU A 99 -8.84 11.97 0.46
N LYS A 100 -8.41 11.92 -0.81
CA LYS A 100 -8.81 10.89 -1.78
C LYS A 100 -7.95 9.63 -1.70
N ILE A 101 -6.80 9.69 -1.03
CA ILE A 101 -5.97 8.51 -0.78
C ILE A 101 -6.76 7.56 0.14
N ASN A 102 -6.58 6.26 -0.06
CA ASN A 102 -7.26 5.28 0.77
C ASN A 102 -6.85 5.44 2.24
N ASN A 103 -7.83 5.69 3.13
CA ASN A 103 -7.63 5.85 4.56
C ASN A 103 -6.90 4.67 5.23
N SER A 104 -6.95 3.46 4.64
CA SER A 104 -6.19 2.32 5.16
C SER A 104 -4.67 2.45 5.01
N LEU A 105 -4.22 3.37 4.16
CA LEU A 105 -2.81 3.69 3.93
C LEU A 105 -2.35 4.87 4.78
N ILE A 106 -3.24 5.51 5.53
CA ILE A 106 -2.91 6.64 6.39
C ILE A 106 -3.02 6.15 7.83
N GLU A 107 -1.88 5.99 8.47
CA GLU A 107 -1.82 5.52 9.86
C GLU A 107 -0.91 6.43 10.68
N ASN A 108 -1.01 6.35 11.99
CA ASN A 108 -0.14 7.07 12.93
C ASN A 108 0.47 6.02 13.83
N LYS A 109 1.52 5.36 13.33
CA LYS A 109 2.20 4.27 14.05
C LYS A 109 3.56 4.69 14.56
N TYR A 110 4.16 5.71 13.97
CA TYR A 110 5.42 6.24 14.43
C TYR A 110 5.18 7.51 15.23
N ALA A 111 5.90 7.62 16.33
CA ALA A 111 6.16 8.89 16.95
C ALA A 111 7.67 9.01 16.97
N ALA A 112 8.21 10.11 16.48
CA ALA A 112 9.62 10.40 16.69
C ALA A 112 9.95 10.20 18.19
N ALA A 113 11.07 9.54 18.51
CA ALA A 113 11.40 9.21 19.89
C ALA A 113 11.46 10.48 20.75
N GLY A 114 10.51 10.62 21.69
CA GLY A 114 10.36 11.81 22.54
C GLY A 114 9.41 12.89 22.00
N ALA A 115 8.77 12.69 20.85
CA ALA A 115 7.67 13.53 20.38
C ALA A 115 6.36 13.16 21.09
N PRO A 116 5.47 14.14 21.36
CA PRO A 116 4.11 13.83 21.76
C PRO A 116 3.46 12.90 20.74
N ILE A 117 2.58 12.01 21.19
CA ILE A 117 1.69 11.13 20.39
C ILE A 117 0.70 11.90 19.47
N ALA A 118 1.02 13.14 19.13
CA ALA A 118 0.45 13.95 18.06
C ALA A 118 1.44 14.08 16.90
N ALA A 119 2.29 13.06 16.68
CA ALA A 119 3.00 12.92 15.41
C ALA A 119 1.95 12.85 14.30
N SER A 120 2.21 13.49 13.18
CA SER A 120 1.24 13.52 12.10
C SER A 120 1.13 12.15 11.45
N PRO A 121 0.01 11.83 10.76
CA PRO A 121 -0.10 10.55 10.08
C PRO A 121 1.02 10.34 9.06
N GLU A 122 1.46 9.10 8.91
CA GLU A 122 2.31 8.65 7.83
C GLU A 122 1.48 7.98 6.72
N ILE A 123 2.05 7.96 5.52
CA ILE A 123 1.45 7.34 4.34
C ILE A 123 2.20 6.03 4.09
N TYR A 124 1.47 4.93 4.04
CA TYR A 124 1.99 3.58 3.86
C TYR A 124 1.72 3.07 2.46
N ASP A 125 2.59 2.20 1.99
CA ASP A 125 2.36 1.39 0.81
C ASP A 125 1.42 0.21 1.09
N PRO A 126 0.93 -0.48 0.05
CA PRO A 126 0.04 -1.64 0.20
C PRO A 126 0.70 -2.88 0.85
N TRP A 127 2.01 -2.86 1.10
CA TRP A 127 2.73 -3.89 1.84
C TRP A 127 2.91 -3.50 3.32
N GLY A 128 2.50 -2.30 3.72
CA GLY A 128 2.52 -1.79 5.08
C GLY A 128 3.87 -1.22 5.49
N THR A 129 4.66 -0.77 4.53
CA THR A 129 5.87 0.02 4.78
C THR A 129 5.56 1.49 4.54
N VAL A 130 6.08 2.39 5.36
CA VAL A 130 5.92 3.83 5.16
C VAL A 130 6.55 4.25 3.83
N LEU A 131 5.97 5.21 3.13
CA LEU A 131 6.58 5.79 1.93
C LEU A 131 7.73 6.72 2.31
N ASP A 132 8.81 6.67 1.56
CA ASP A 132 9.90 7.62 1.70
C ASP A 132 9.69 8.82 0.76
N TYR A 133 9.72 10.03 1.31
CA TYR A 133 9.65 11.28 0.56
C TYR A 133 11.00 11.98 0.55
N ARG A 134 11.46 12.36 -0.63
CA ARG A 134 12.74 13.06 -0.80
C ARG A 134 12.65 14.08 -1.92
N TYR A 135 13.26 15.23 -1.71
CA TYR A 135 13.34 16.26 -2.73
C TYR A 135 14.54 17.17 -2.51
N THR A 136 15.42 17.21 -3.52
CA THR A 136 16.54 18.15 -3.55
C THR A 136 16.19 19.34 -4.46
N PRO A 137 16.33 20.59 -3.99
CA PRO A 137 16.14 21.78 -4.82
C PRO A 137 16.99 21.71 -6.10
N GLY A 138 16.33 21.86 -7.24
CA GLY A 138 16.93 21.72 -8.57
C GLY A 138 16.53 20.44 -9.31
N GLU A 139 15.94 19.46 -8.62
CA GLU A 139 15.23 18.36 -9.27
C GLU A 139 13.91 18.85 -9.90
N ASN A 140 13.48 18.19 -10.98
CA ASN A 140 12.24 18.56 -11.68
C ASN A 140 10.98 18.29 -10.82
N PHE A 141 11.01 17.20 -10.07
CA PHE A 141 9.88 16.73 -9.26
C PHE A 141 10.38 15.88 -8.07
N PRO A 142 9.71 15.93 -6.90
CA PRO A 142 10.00 15.07 -5.77
C PRO A 142 9.93 13.58 -6.09
N LEU A 143 10.70 12.80 -5.35
CA LEU A 143 10.73 11.36 -5.48
C LEU A 143 10.06 10.73 -4.27
N ILE A 144 9.09 9.86 -4.52
CA ILE A 144 8.38 9.09 -3.51
C ILE A 144 8.69 7.61 -3.76
N VAL A 145 9.08 6.88 -2.72
CA VAL A 145 9.52 5.48 -2.82
C VAL A 145 8.69 4.59 -1.91
N SER A 146 8.24 3.46 -2.44
CA SER A 146 7.73 2.31 -1.71
C SER A 146 8.81 1.23 -1.65
N ALA A 147 8.97 0.60 -0.49
CA ALA A 147 9.88 -0.51 -0.28
C ALA A 147 9.38 -1.84 -0.89
N GLY A 148 8.25 -1.81 -1.60
CA GLY A 148 7.73 -2.96 -2.32
C GLY A 148 7.34 -4.16 -1.46
N PRO A 149 7.11 -5.32 -2.10
CA PRO A 149 6.77 -6.58 -1.44
C PRO A 149 7.72 -7.05 -0.35
N ASP A 150 9.02 -6.79 -0.46
CA ASP A 150 10.03 -7.28 0.48
C ASP A 150 10.17 -6.40 1.73
N LYS A 151 9.58 -5.19 1.70
CA LYS A 151 9.53 -4.20 2.77
C LYS A 151 10.89 -3.63 3.16
N LYS A 152 11.86 -3.67 2.25
CA LYS A 152 13.22 -3.19 2.49
C LYS A 152 13.60 -2.21 1.41
N PHE A 153 13.80 -0.96 1.81
CA PHE A 153 14.35 0.02 0.88
C PHE A 153 15.76 -0.35 0.39
N GLY A 154 16.06 0.06 -0.84
CA GLY A 154 17.34 -0.13 -1.51
C GLY A 154 17.47 -1.50 -2.19
N THR A 155 16.38 -2.21 -2.39
CA THR A 155 16.35 -3.50 -3.10
C THR A 155 15.79 -3.34 -4.52
N ALA A 156 15.74 -4.43 -5.28
CA ALA A 156 15.31 -4.40 -6.69
C ALA A 156 13.79 -4.31 -6.87
N ASP A 157 13.01 -4.49 -5.81
CA ASP A 157 11.54 -4.40 -5.84
C ASP A 157 10.99 -3.07 -5.33
N ASP A 158 11.86 -2.13 -4.95
CA ASP A 158 11.48 -0.74 -4.72
C ASP A 158 10.70 -0.19 -5.92
N ILE A 159 9.63 0.55 -5.62
CA ILE A 159 8.76 1.18 -6.61
C ILE A 159 8.74 2.66 -6.31
N ASP A 160 8.95 3.49 -7.32
CA ASP A 160 8.93 4.93 -7.17
C ASP A 160 8.02 5.60 -8.20
N ASN A 161 7.79 6.90 -8.05
CA ASN A 161 6.86 7.67 -8.88
C ASN A 161 7.46 8.12 -10.24
N ARG A 162 8.57 7.51 -10.73
CA ARG A 162 9.24 7.89 -11.99
C ARG A 162 9.20 6.80 -13.07
#